data_AF-A0AAV8YFG1-F1
#
_entry.id   AF-A0AAV8YFG1-F1
#
_cell.length_a   1.000
_cell.length_b   1.000
_cell.length_c   1.000
_cell.angle_alpha   90.00
_cell.angle_beta   90.00
_cell.angle_gamma   90.00
#
_symmetry.space_group_name_H-M   'P 1'
#
loop_
_entity.id
_entity.type
_entity.pdbx_description
1 polymer ?
#
loop_
_entity_poly.entity_id
_entity_poly.type
_entity_poly.pdbx_seq_one_letter_code
_entity_poly.pdbx_strand_id
1 'polypeptide(L)'
;MEHETEDIPVEPYKLAEIFSIVPEFDGNQIFLQTFINAVRCAFDMAVDNQRILLTLHVKNKLRGKAAELVNSRNPSTWDEIKNLLETHFGDSRDLTSLIQDLQRISQHSNESALNFVSRLQTHNAKMHAAIQKQHLTPEQKTAQSNLIETMTLNTLLTGLDPKLAPIIRARYSC
;
A
#
# COMPACT_ATOMS: atom_id res chain seq x y z
N MET A 1 -35.09 27.27 31.46
CA MET A 1 -34.58 27.39 30.08
C MET A 1 -33.47 26.35 29.98
N GLU A 2 -33.88 25.09 29.94
CA GLU A 2 -32.98 23.95 29.81
C GLU A 2 -33.08 23.54 28.35
N HIS A 3 -32.01 23.75 27.60
CA HIS A 3 -31.89 23.22 26.25
C HIS A 3 -31.58 21.73 26.39
N GLU A 4 -32.63 20.90 26.31
CA GLU A 4 -32.47 19.48 26.00
C GLU A 4 -31.85 19.40 24.60
N THR A 5 -30.56 19.07 24.54
CA THR A 5 -29.94 18.56 23.33
C THR A 5 -30.58 17.21 23.04
N GLU A 6 -31.57 17.20 22.14
CA GLU A 6 -32.06 15.98 21.50
C GLU A 6 -30.85 15.25 20.91
N ASP A 7 -30.54 14.09 21.49
CA ASP A 7 -29.54 13.17 20.99
C ASP A 7 -30.09 12.60 19.67
N ILE A 8 -29.73 13.22 18.55
CA ILE A 8 -30.18 12.79 17.23
C ILE A 8 -29.69 11.36 17.03
N PRO A 9 -30.58 10.36 16.88
CA PRO A 9 -30.16 9.00 16.62
C PRO A 9 -29.43 9.01 15.27
N VAL A 10 -28.11 8.79 15.28
CA VAL A 10 -27.34 8.62 14.06
C VAL A 10 -27.91 7.38 13.37
N GLU A 11 -28.65 7.59 12.29
CA GLU A 11 -29.25 6.51 11.52
C GLU A 11 -28.13 5.56 11.07
N PRO A 12 -28.25 4.24 11.33
CA PRO A 12 -27.20 3.31 10.97
C PRO A 12 -26.93 3.39 9.47
N TYR A 13 -25.67 3.58 9.09
CA TYR A 13 -25.26 3.65 7.68
C TYR A 13 -25.86 2.48 6.90
N LYS A 14 -26.35 2.75 5.69
CA LYS A 14 -26.90 1.69 4.85
C LYS A 14 -25.78 0.74 4.48
N LEU A 15 -26.04 -0.57 4.60
CA LEU A 15 -25.03 -1.61 4.35
C LEU A 15 -24.36 -1.47 2.96
N ALA A 16 -25.11 -1.01 1.96
CA ALA A 16 -24.60 -0.74 0.62
C ALA A 16 -23.54 0.37 0.57
N GLU A 17 -23.67 1.40 1.41
CA GLU A 17 -22.70 2.50 1.51
C GLU A 17 -21.41 1.99 2.13
N ILE A 18 -21.51 1.22 3.21
CA ILE A 18 -20.37 0.56 3.87
C ILE A 18 -19.63 -0.36 2.89
N PHE A 19 -20.37 -1.12 2.08
CA PHE A 19 -19.80 -2.04 1.09
C PHE A 19 -19.06 -1.33 -0.06
N SER A 20 -19.43 -0.09 -0.37
CA SER A 20 -18.79 0.68 -1.44
C SER A 20 -17.38 1.17 -1.07
N ILE A 21 -17.07 1.24 0.23
CA ILE A 21 -15.75 1.65 0.76
C ILE A 21 -14.69 0.59 0.45
N VAL A 22 -15.07 -0.69 0.40
CA VAL A 22 -14.12 -1.80 0.25
C VAL A 22 -13.68 -1.94 -1.21
N PRO A 23 -12.40 -1.65 -1.55
CA PRO A 23 -11.89 -1.79 -2.90
C PRO A 23 -11.60 -3.26 -3.22
N GLU A 24 -11.33 -3.58 -4.48
CA GLU A 24 -10.83 -4.91 -4.86
C GLU A 24 -9.35 -5.07 -4.50
N PHE A 25 -8.93 -6.29 -4.18
CA PHE A 25 -7.53 -6.59 -3.86
C PHE A 25 -7.07 -7.92 -4.47
N ASP A 26 -5.96 -7.87 -5.21
CA ASP A 26 -5.44 -9.00 -6.00
C ASP A 26 -4.20 -9.68 -5.40
N GLY A 27 -3.67 -9.14 -4.30
CA GLY A 27 -2.40 -9.56 -3.69
C GLY A 27 -1.23 -8.62 -3.97
N ASN A 28 -1.46 -7.47 -4.61
CA ASN A 28 -0.40 -6.47 -4.80
C ASN A 28 0.01 -5.82 -3.46
N GLN A 29 1.21 -6.16 -2.98
CA GLN A 29 1.80 -5.66 -1.73
C GLN A 29 1.73 -4.14 -1.54
N ILE A 30 1.76 -3.35 -2.63
CA ILE A 30 1.72 -1.87 -2.56
C ILE A 30 0.36 -1.40 -2.05
N PHE A 31 -0.72 -2.05 -2.48
CA PHE A 31 -2.09 -1.66 -2.14
C PHE A 31 -2.65 -2.36 -0.91
N LEU A 32 -1.88 -3.30 -0.31
CA LEU A 32 -2.34 -4.08 0.83
C LEU A 32 -2.79 -3.19 2.00
N GLN A 33 -1.99 -2.21 2.39
CA GLN A 33 -2.33 -1.36 3.54
C GLN A 33 -3.51 -0.44 3.24
N THR A 34 -3.63 0.06 2.01
CA THR A 34 -4.81 0.82 1.58
C THR A 34 -6.08 -0.03 1.68
N PHE A 35 -6.03 -1.28 1.22
CA PHE A 35 -7.15 -2.22 1.34
C PHE A 35 -7.50 -2.52 2.80
N ILE A 36 -6.51 -2.86 3.65
CA ILE A 36 -6.73 -3.16 5.08
C ILE A 36 -7.36 -1.96 5.79
N ASN A 37 -6.86 -0.74 5.54
CA ASN A 37 -7.39 0.47 6.16
C ASN A 37 -8.83 0.78 5.70
N ALA A 38 -9.15 0.57 4.42
CA ALA A 38 -10.50 0.74 3.90
C ALA A 38 -11.48 -0.26 4.52
N VAL A 39 -11.08 -1.54 4.64
CA VAL A 39 -11.89 -2.55 5.32
C VAL A 39 -12.07 -2.21 6.79
N ARG A 40 -11.00 -1.80 7.50
CA ARG A 40 -11.11 -1.34 8.90
C ARG A 40 -12.14 -0.22 9.05
N CYS A 41 -12.08 0.80 8.19
CA CYS A 41 -13.05 1.90 8.19
C CYS A 41 -14.50 1.39 8.00
N ALA A 42 -14.71 0.44 7.07
CA ALA A 42 -16.01 -0.18 6.88
C ALA A 42 -16.49 -0.95 8.13
N PHE A 43 -15.59 -1.63 8.86
CA PHE A 43 -15.92 -2.33 10.11
C PHE A 43 -16.20 -1.39 11.28
N ASP A 44 -15.54 -0.23 11.32
CA ASP A 44 -15.78 0.82 12.32
C ASP A 44 -17.16 1.47 12.13
N MET A 45 -17.64 1.54 10.89
CA MET A 45 -18.97 2.08 10.54
C MET A 45 -20.10 1.03 10.65
N ALA A 46 -19.76 -0.26 10.70
CA ALA A 46 -20.73 -1.34 10.72
C ALA A 46 -21.15 -1.74 12.15
N VAL A 47 -22.45 -1.92 12.35
CA VAL A 47 -23.00 -2.55 13.56
C VAL A 47 -22.76 -4.07 13.57
N ASP A 48 -22.82 -4.72 14.73
CA ASP A 48 -22.36 -6.10 14.90
C ASP A 48 -22.99 -7.13 13.96
N ASN A 49 -24.29 -7.03 13.69
CA ASN A 49 -24.98 -7.93 12.76
C ASN A 49 -24.56 -7.73 11.28
N GLN A 50 -24.06 -6.55 10.91
CA GLN A 50 -23.57 -6.23 9.58
C GLN A 50 -22.14 -6.74 9.33
N ARG A 51 -21.34 -6.92 10.39
CA ARG A 51 -19.93 -7.35 10.30
C ARG A 51 -19.77 -8.74 9.67
N ILE A 52 -20.74 -9.63 9.87
CA ILE A 52 -20.77 -10.96 9.24
C ILE A 52 -20.91 -10.81 7.72
N LEU A 53 -21.87 -9.99 7.27
CA LEU A 53 -22.09 -9.73 5.85
C LEU A 53 -20.91 -8.98 5.22
N LEU A 54 -20.28 -8.07 5.97
CA LEU A 54 -19.08 -7.37 5.53
C LEU A 54 -17.90 -8.32 5.36
N THR A 55 -17.72 -9.29 6.26
CA THR A 55 -16.68 -10.33 6.12
C THR A 55 -16.87 -11.14 4.83
N LEU A 56 -18.11 -11.53 4.52
CA LEU A 56 -18.43 -12.21 3.27
C LEU A 56 -18.16 -11.32 2.05
N HIS A 57 -18.56 -10.04 2.12
CA HIS A 57 -18.30 -9.07 1.06
C HIS A 57 -16.81 -8.86 0.80
N VAL A 58 -15.99 -8.79 1.86
CA VAL A 58 -14.53 -8.71 1.76
C VAL A 58 -13.96 -9.92 1.02
N LYS A 59 -14.38 -11.16 1.35
CA LYS A 59 -13.95 -12.37 0.62
C LYS A 59 -14.30 -12.25 -0.88
N ASN A 60 -15.47 -11.71 -1.21
CA ASN A 60 -15.91 -11.48 -2.58
C ASN A 60 -15.21 -10.32 -3.29
N LYS A 61 -14.45 -9.48 -2.59
CA LYS A 61 -13.63 -8.39 -3.16
C LYS A 61 -12.18 -8.81 -3.42
N LEU A 62 -11.77 -9.97 -2.94
CA LEU A 62 -10.47 -10.54 -3.26
C LEU A 62 -10.45 -11.08 -4.70
N ARG A 63 -9.31 -10.92 -5.38
CA ARG A 63 -9.06 -11.37 -6.75
C ARG A 63 -7.71 -12.10 -6.81
N GLY A 64 -7.48 -12.83 -7.90
CA GLY A 64 -6.20 -13.45 -8.21
C GLY A 64 -5.61 -14.26 -7.04
N LYS A 65 -4.33 -14.02 -6.75
CA LYS A 65 -3.57 -14.75 -5.72
C LYS A 65 -4.15 -14.57 -4.32
N ALA A 66 -4.70 -13.39 -4.02
CA ALA A 66 -5.32 -13.14 -2.73
C ALA A 66 -6.59 -13.98 -2.52
N ALA A 67 -7.43 -14.09 -3.57
CA ALA A 67 -8.61 -14.94 -3.53
C ALA A 67 -8.25 -16.42 -3.39
N GLU A 68 -7.27 -16.91 -4.16
CA GLU A 68 -6.78 -18.29 -4.08
C GLU A 68 -6.31 -18.65 -2.65
N LEU A 69 -5.48 -17.79 -2.05
CA LEU A 69 -4.99 -17.97 -0.69
C LEU A 69 -6.14 -18.04 0.32
N VAL A 70 -7.05 -17.06 0.31
CA VAL A 70 -8.14 -16.98 1.29
C VAL A 70 -9.13 -18.13 1.10
N ASN A 71 -9.46 -18.51 -0.12
CA ASN A 71 -10.34 -19.67 -0.37
C ASN A 71 -9.70 -20.98 0.07
N SER A 72 -8.38 -21.15 -0.11
CA SER A 72 -7.68 -22.38 0.29
C SER A 72 -7.69 -22.62 1.81
N ARG A 73 -7.57 -21.55 2.61
CA ARG A 73 -7.53 -21.63 4.08
C ARG A 73 -8.89 -21.39 4.73
N ASN A 74 -9.83 -20.84 3.98
CA ASN A 74 -11.20 -20.54 4.37
C ASN A 74 -11.35 -19.91 5.77
N PRO A 75 -10.70 -18.75 6.04
CA PRO A 75 -10.87 -18.04 7.29
C PRO A 75 -12.33 -17.60 7.49
N SER A 76 -12.73 -17.52 8.76
CA SER A 76 -14.10 -17.24 9.20
C SER A 76 -14.28 -15.80 9.68
N THR A 77 -13.20 -15.13 10.10
CA THR A 77 -13.25 -13.76 10.63
C THR A 77 -12.41 -12.80 9.79
N TRP A 78 -12.72 -11.51 9.87
CA TRP A 78 -11.88 -10.47 9.26
C TRP A 78 -10.46 -10.48 9.80
N ASP A 79 -10.25 -10.69 11.10
CA ASP A 79 -8.91 -10.74 11.70
C ASP A 79 -8.06 -11.88 11.12
N GLU A 80 -8.65 -13.06 10.90
CA GLU A 80 -7.97 -14.17 10.23
C GLU A 80 -7.63 -13.85 8.78
N ILE A 81 -8.56 -13.22 8.04
CA ILE A 81 -8.30 -12.77 6.65
C ILE A 81 -7.16 -11.77 6.64
N LYS A 82 -7.21 -10.73 7.49
CA LYS A 82 -6.18 -9.70 7.59
C LYS A 82 -4.82 -10.32 7.88
N ASN A 83 -4.72 -11.19 8.88
CA ASN A 83 -3.47 -11.85 9.24
C ASN A 83 -2.90 -12.67 8.08
N LEU A 84 -3.75 -13.39 7.32
CA LEU A 84 -3.31 -14.11 6.13
C LEU A 84 -2.79 -13.17 5.04
N LEU A 85 -3.49 -12.08 4.76
CA LEU A 85 -3.06 -11.12 3.74
C LEU A 85 -1.76 -10.42 4.13
N GLU A 86 -1.61 -10.04 5.41
CA GLU A 86 -0.37 -9.43 5.92
C GLU A 86 0.80 -10.41 5.90
N THR A 87 0.58 -11.68 6.24
CA THR A 87 1.64 -12.69 6.24
C THR A 87 2.12 -13.03 4.81
N HIS A 88 1.22 -13.09 3.84
CA HIS A 88 1.54 -13.55 2.48
C HIS A 88 1.85 -12.42 1.49
N PHE A 89 1.23 -11.25 1.65
CA PHE A 89 1.39 -10.11 0.74
C PHE A 89 2.00 -8.89 1.43
N GLY A 90 2.23 -8.94 2.74
CA GLY A 90 2.95 -7.88 3.42
C GLY A 90 4.43 -7.91 3.04
N ASP A 91 4.97 -6.78 2.61
CA ASP A 91 6.42 -6.64 2.50
C ASP A 91 7.01 -6.67 3.93
N SER A 92 7.70 -7.76 4.26
CA SER A 92 8.38 -7.97 5.55
C SER A 92 9.74 -7.29 5.61
N ARG A 93 10.22 -6.74 4.49
CA ARG A 93 11.52 -6.07 4.44
C ARG A 93 11.43 -4.73 5.14
N ASP A 94 12.37 -4.50 6.04
CA ASP A 94 12.56 -3.21 6.66
C ASP A 94 13.15 -2.22 5.64
N LEU A 95 13.06 -0.93 5.96
CA LEU A 95 13.56 0.13 5.10
C LEU A 95 15.05 -0.05 4.77
N THR A 96 15.84 -0.56 5.73
CA THR A 96 17.28 -0.81 5.55
C THR A 96 17.54 -1.81 4.42
N SER A 97 16.82 -2.94 4.40
CA SER A 97 16.96 -3.95 3.35
C SER A 97 16.59 -3.38 1.98
N LEU A 98 15.52 -2.57 1.91
CA LEU A 98 15.11 -1.92 0.66
C LEU A 98 16.15 -0.90 0.16
N ILE A 99 16.82 -0.17 1.06
CA ILE A 99 17.90 0.76 0.70
C ILE A 99 19.12 -0.01 0.17
N GLN A 100 19.46 -1.15 0.75
CA GLN A 100 20.56 -1.99 0.24
C GLN A 100 20.26 -2.55 -1.15
N ASP A 101 19.01 -2.92 -1.43
CA ASP A 101 18.57 -3.34 -2.75
C ASP A 101 18.65 -2.17 -3.76
N LEU A 102 18.25 -0.97 -3.34
CA LEU A 102 18.29 0.24 -4.18
C LEU A 102 19.70 0.49 -4.73
N GLN A 103 20.73 0.34 -3.89
CA GLN A 103 22.13 0.54 -4.29
C GLN A 103 22.62 -0.44 -5.37
N ARG A 104 21.91 -1.55 -5.59
CA ARG A 104 22.26 -2.58 -6.57
C ARG A 104 21.44 -2.49 -7.86
N ILE A 105 20.43 -1.61 -7.89
CA ILE A 105 19.57 -1.45 -9.06
C ILE A 105 20.32 -0.67 -10.14
N SER A 106 20.50 -1.31 -11.29
CA SER A 106 21.00 -0.69 -12.53
C SER A 106 20.22 -1.22 -13.74
N GLN A 107 20.27 -0.49 -14.84
CA GLN A 107 19.69 -0.90 -16.10
C GLN A 107 20.42 -2.16 -16.60
N HIS A 108 19.67 -3.22 -16.86
CA HIS A 108 20.27 -4.42 -17.45
C HIS A 108 20.66 -4.18 -18.92
N SER A 109 21.64 -4.94 -19.43
CA SER A 109 22.16 -4.78 -20.80
C SER A 109 21.10 -4.89 -21.91
N ASN A 110 20.05 -5.69 -21.67
CA ASN A 110 18.97 -5.92 -22.63
C ASN A 110 17.66 -5.22 -22.23
N GLU A 111 17.70 -4.31 -21.27
CA GLU A 111 16.52 -3.62 -20.75
C GLU A 111 16.39 -2.22 -21.35
N SER A 112 15.16 -1.84 -21.70
CA SER A 112 14.88 -0.46 -22.11
C SER A 112 14.92 0.50 -20.93
N ALA A 113 15.32 1.75 -21.17
CA ALA A 113 15.35 2.78 -20.12
C ALA A 113 13.97 2.95 -19.43
N LEU A 114 12.86 2.80 -20.16
CA LEU A 114 11.51 2.88 -19.60
C LEU A 114 11.21 1.74 -18.63
N ASN A 115 11.60 0.50 -18.98
CA ASN A 115 11.41 -0.66 -18.10
C ASN A 115 12.26 -0.54 -16.83
N PHE A 116 13.49 -0.03 -16.96
CA PHE A 116 14.36 0.28 -15.83
C PHE A 116 13.71 1.32 -14.90
N VAL A 117 13.24 2.44 -15.44
CA VAL A 117 12.53 3.48 -14.68
C VAL A 117 11.30 2.91 -13.97
N SER A 118 10.50 2.09 -14.67
CA SER A 118 9.30 1.46 -14.09
C SER A 118 9.64 0.53 -12.91
N ARG A 119 10.71 -0.26 -13.03
CA ARG A 119 11.23 -1.09 -11.92
C ARG A 119 11.68 -0.23 -10.75
N LEU A 120 12.43 0.84 -11.02
CA LEU A 120 12.92 1.75 -9.99
C LEU A 120 11.77 2.45 -9.26
N GLN A 121 10.75 2.91 -9.98
CA GLN A 121 9.51 3.47 -9.41
C GLN A 121 8.77 2.45 -8.54
N THR A 122 8.66 1.20 -9.01
CA THR A 122 8.06 0.11 -8.23
C THR A 122 8.83 -0.13 -6.94
N HIS A 123 10.16 -0.09 -6.96
CA HIS A 123 11.00 -0.22 -5.77
C HIS A 123 10.84 0.98 -4.83
N ASN A 124 10.78 2.20 -5.36
CA ASN A 124 10.54 3.41 -4.57
C ASN A 124 9.18 3.37 -3.85
N ALA A 125 8.13 2.91 -4.53
CA ALA A 125 6.81 2.73 -3.90
C ALA A 125 6.86 1.79 -2.68
N LYS A 126 7.68 0.72 -2.73
CA LYS A 126 7.88 -0.18 -1.59
C LYS A 126 8.60 0.51 -0.43
N MET A 127 9.59 1.35 -0.72
CA MET A 127 10.29 2.14 0.32
C MET A 127 9.34 3.12 1.00
N HIS A 128 8.51 3.85 0.24
CA HIS A 128 7.48 4.71 0.83
C HIS A 128 6.49 3.91 1.70
N ALA A 129 6.02 2.75 1.22
CA ALA A 129 5.16 1.89 2.00
C ALA A 129 5.82 1.42 3.31
N ALA A 130 7.12 1.11 3.30
CA ALA A 130 7.88 0.74 4.49
C ALA A 130 7.99 1.89 5.50
N ILE A 131 8.22 3.13 5.04
CA ILE A 131 8.23 4.34 5.90
C ILE A 131 6.86 4.52 6.58
N GLN A 132 5.76 4.32 5.84
CA GLN A 132 4.42 4.49 6.41
C GLN A 132 4.11 3.50 7.55
N LYS A 133 4.71 2.30 7.52
CA LYS A 133 4.59 1.30 8.58
C LYS A 133 5.39 1.63 9.85
N GLN A 134 6.37 2.54 9.78
CA GLN A 134 7.17 2.90 10.95
C GLN A 134 6.39 3.79 11.93
N HIS A 135 6.68 3.63 13.21
CA HIS A 135 6.13 4.43 14.31
C HIS A 135 6.89 5.76 14.42
N LEU A 136 6.72 6.61 13.41
CA LEU A 136 7.36 7.91 13.27
C LEU A 136 6.32 9.03 13.22
N THR A 137 6.71 10.25 13.61
CA THR A 137 5.87 11.43 13.43
C THR A 137 5.68 11.75 11.94
N PRO A 138 4.60 12.48 11.55
CA PRO A 138 4.39 12.90 10.17
C PRO A 138 5.60 13.64 9.57
N GLU A 139 6.27 14.48 10.35
CA GLU A 139 7.46 15.23 9.94
C GLU A 139 8.64 14.29 9.66
N GLN A 140 8.85 13.29 10.52
CA GLN A 140 9.90 12.29 10.33
C GLN A 140 9.64 11.42 9.08
N LYS A 141 8.39 11.02 8.84
CA LYS A 141 8.00 10.28 7.62
C LYS A 141 8.23 11.11 6.36
N THR A 142 7.92 12.41 6.41
CA THR A 142 8.17 13.35 5.31
C THR A 142 9.67 13.49 5.03
N ALA A 143 10.48 13.69 6.07
CA ALA A 143 11.93 13.79 5.93
C ALA A 143 12.55 12.52 5.34
N GLN A 144 12.13 11.34 5.78
CA GLN A 144 12.59 10.08 5.19
C GLN A 144 12.12 9.91 3.74
N SER A 145 10.90 10.32 3.41
CA SER A 145 10.37 10.26 2.03
C SER A 145 11.23 11.09 1.08
N ASN A 146 11.58 12.32 1.47
CA ASN A 146 12.47 13.19 0.67
C ASN A 146 13.87 12.58 0.49
N LEU A 147 14.39 11.90 1.53
CA LEU A 147 15.69 11.23 1.46
C LEU A 147 15.67 10.06 0.46
N ILE A 148 14.65 9.20 0.51
CA ILE A 148 14.55 8.06 -0.42
C ILE A 148 14.32 8.51 -1.86
N GLU A 149 13.60 9.62 -2.08
CA GLU A 149 13.46 10.22 -3.41
C GLU A 149 14.82 10.68 -3.96
N THR A 150 15.62 11.34 -3.12
CA THR A 150 16.98 11.77 -3.48
C THR A 150 17.87 10.56 -3.80
N MET A 151 17.83 9.50 -2.99
CA MET A 151 18.58 8.27 -3.25
C MET A 151 18.13 7.57 -4.53
N THR A 152 16.82 7.54 -4.79
CA THR A 152 16.24 6.94 -5.99
C THR A 152 16.66 7.70 -7.24
N LEU A 153 16.65 9.03 -7.19
CA LEU A 153 17.12 9.88 -8.28
C LEU A 153 18.62 9.65 -8.56
N ASN A 154 19.45 9.61 -7.52
CA ASN A 154 20.87 9.32 -7.67
C ASN A 154 21.10 7.94 -8.31
N THR A 155 20.34 6.93 -7.89
CA THR A 155 20.38 5.58 -8.46
C THR A 155 19.95 5.57 -9.92
N LEU A 156 18.94 6.35 -10.29
CA LEU A 156 18.54 6.52 -11.70
C LEU A 156 19.70 7.09 -12.52
N LEU A 157 20.35 8.15 -12.03
CA LEU A 157 21.41 8.85 -12.74
C LEU A 157 22.72 8.06 -12.85
N THR A 158 22.99 7.13 -11.93
CA THR A 158 24.18 6.27 -11.94
C THR A 158 23.93 4.91 -12.58
N GLY A 159 22.70 4.38 -12.49
CA GLY A 159 22.32 3.07 -12.97
C GLY A 159 21.84 3.02 -14.42
N LEU A 160 21.55 4.16 -15.05
CA LEU A 160 21.17 4.23 -16.46
C LEU A 160 22.37 3.93 -17.38
N ASP A 161 22.09 3.44 -18.60
CA ASP A 161 23.10 3.27 -19.63
C ASP A 161 23.94 4.56 -19.78
N PRO A 162 25.29 4.47 -19.72
CA PRO A 162 26.18 5.63 -19.77
C PRO A 162 26.05 6.47 -21.05
N LYS A 163 25.40 5.97 -22.10
CA LYS A 163 25.05 6.75 -23.30
C LYS A 163 23.91 7.74 -23.06
N LEU A 164 23.00 7.43 -22.14
CA LEU A 164 21.81 8.24 -21.84
C LEU A 164 22.00 9.11 -20.60
N ALA A 165 22.84 8.69 -19.65
CA ALA A 165 23.07 9.41 -18.40
C ALA A 165 23.51 10.90 -18.57
N PRO A 166 24.39 11.26 -19.54
CA PRO A 166 24.79 12.66 -19.76
C PRO A 166 23.64 13.55 -20.23
N ILE A 167 22.76 13.02 -21.08
CA ILE A 167 21.62 13.75 -21.67
C ILE A 167 20.61 14.12 -20.57
N ILE A 168 20.37 13.19 -19.64
CA ILE A 168 19.44 13.41 -18.53
C ILE A 168 20.03 14.39 -17.51
N ARG A 169 21.32 14.25 -17.13
CA ARG A 169 21.96 15.20 -16.21
C ARG A 169 21.93 16.64 -16.73
N ALA A 170 22.19 16.84 -18.01
CA ALA A 170 22.11 18.16 -18.63
C ALA A 170 20.71 18.79 -18.54
N ARG A 171 19.65 17.98 -18.39
CA ARG A 171 18.26 18.43 -18.32
C ARG A 171 17.76 18.71 -16.91
N TYR A 172 18.40 18.16 -15.89
CA TYR A 172 18.04 18.32 -14.47
C TYR A 172 19.06 19.17 -13.68
N SER A 173 20.07 19.74 -14.34
CA SER A 173 21.07 20.67 -13.76
C SER A 173 20.81 22.14 -14.10
N CYS A 174 19.57 22.53 -14.39
CA CYS A 174 19.16 23.92 -14.54
C CYS A 174 18.09 24.29 -13.51
#